data_AF-A0A8X7WIN1-F1
#
_entry.id   AF-A0A8X7WIN1-F1
#
_cell.length_a   1.000
_cell.length_b   1.000
_cell.length_c   1.000
_cell.angle_alpha   90.00
_cell.angle_beta   90.00
_cell.angle_gamma   90.00
#
_symmetry.space_group_name_H-M   'P 1'
#
loop_
_entity.id
_entity.type
_entity.pdbx_description
1 polymer ?
#
loop_
_entity_poly.entity_id
_entity_poly.type
_entity_poly.pdbx_seq_one_letter_code
_entity_poly.pdbx_strand_id
1 'polypeptide(L)' 'MGQDYSYTQPTSSSEELDITSLLVAEAQLYANEAQSNFTVAQEDQYPAAPEADEGIPRTCYCGSEPVVETSYTPKDPRV' A
#
# COMPACT_ATOMS: atom_id res chain seq x y z
N MET A 1 -20.11 -31.50 9.78
CA MET A 1 -18.88 -32.31 9.69
C MET A 1 -17.72 -31.38 10.01
N GLY A 2 -17.45 -31.17 11.30
CA GLY A 2 -16.38 -30.27 11.75
C GLY A 2 -15.07 -31.03 11.70
N GLN A 3 -14.09 -30.52 10.94
CA GLN A 3 -12.78 -31.13 10.91
C GLN A 3 -12.06 -30.78 12.21
N ASP A 4 -11.68 -31.79 12.98
CA ASP A 4 -10.79 -31.61 14.13
C ASP A 4 -9.38 -31.33 13.59
N TYR A 5 -9.04 -30.05 13.46
CA TYR A 5 -7.72 -29.60 13.03
C TYR A 5 -6.69 -29.88 14.13
N SER A 6 -6.05 -31.05 14.07
CA SER A 6 -4.91 -31.38 14.92
C SER A 6 -3.63 -30.79 14.32
N TYR A 7 -3.18 -29.66 14.86
CA TYR A 7 -1.90 -29.06 14.50
C TYR A 7 -0.78 -29.68 15.35
N THR A 8 0.11 -30.45 14.72
CA THR A 8 1.33 -30.94 15.39
C THR A 8 2.41 -29.89 15.21
N GLN A 9 2.70 -29.15 16.28
CA GLN A 9 3.79 -28.18 16.27
C GLN A 9 5.12 -28.94 16.07
N PRO A 10 5.93 -28.61 15.05
CA PRO A 10 7.23 -29.23 14.89
C PRO A 10 8.07 -28.95 16.14
N THR A 11 8.67 -30.00 16.71
CA THR A 11 9.57 -29.86 17.87
C THR A 11 10.82 -29.10 17.41
N SER A 12 11.06 -27.96 18.06
CA SER A 12 12.20 -27.04 17.96
C SER A 12 13.03 -26.99 16.67
N SER A 13 12.88 -25.85 15.98
CA SER A 13 13.86 -25.10 15.18
C SER A 13 15.03 -25.89 14.59
N SER A 14 14.91 -26.31 13.32
CA SER A 14 16.07 -26.75 12.52
C SER A 14 17.02 -25.61 12.16
N GLU A 15 16.74 -24.39 12.61
CA GLU A 15 17.58 -23.22 12.43
C GLU A 15 17.89 -22.71 13.84
N GLU A 16 18.94 -23.24 14.45
CA GLU A 16 19.64 -22.58 15.56
C GLU A 16 20.19 -21.29 14.95
N LEU A 17 19.37 -20.23 14.98
CA LEU A 17 19.81 -18.92 14.54
C LEU A 17 20.89 -18.50 15.52
N ASP A 18 22.14 -18.53 15.05
CA ASP A 18 23.28 -18.04 15.81
C ASP A 18 23.00 -16.58 16.18
N ILE A 19 22.69 -16.37 17.46
CA ILE A 19 22.32 -15.07 18.02
C ILE A 19 23.43 -14.04 17.76
N THR A 20 24.69 -14.49 17.68
CA THR A 20 25.81 -13.60 17.38
C THR A 20 25.76 -13.09 15.94
N SER A 21 25.39 -13.94 14.98
CA SER A 21 25.20 -13.55 13.58
C SER A 21 24.04 -12.54 13.43
N LEU A 22 22.97 -12.69 14.19
CA LEU A 22 21.85 -11.72 14.21
C LEU A 22 22.29 -10.35 14.76
N LEU A 23 23.02 -10.33 15.87
CA LEU A 23 23.55 -9.10 16.47
C LEU A 23 24.54 -8.38 15.55
N VAL A 24 25.37 -9.13 14.82
CA VAL A 24 26.30 -8.56 13.83
C VAL A 24 25.54 -7.93 12.66
N ALA A 25 24.49 -8.59 12.16
CA ALA A 25 23.65 -8.05 11.09
C ALA A 25 22.96 -6.74 11.53
N GLU A 26 22.44 -6.69 12.77
CA GLU A 26 21.83 -5.49 13.34
C GLU A 26 22.84 -4.33 13.46
N ALA A 27 24.05 -4.60 13.94
CA ALA A 27 25.10 -3.58 14.05
C ALA A 27 25.53 -3.02 12.68
N GLN A 28 25.56 -3.86 11.64
CA GLN A 28 25.83 -3.43 10.27
C GLN A 28 24.72 -2.54 9.72
N LEU A 29 23.46 -2.83 10.06
CA LEU A 29 22.31 -2.02 9.66
C LEU A 29 22.39 -0.59 10.22
N TYR A 30 22.64 -0.48 11.53
CA TYR A 30 22.81 0.82 12.18
C TYR A 30 24.01 1.62 11.63
N ALA A 31 25.10 0.94 11.26
CA ALA A 31 26.26 1.59 10.65
C ALA A 31 25.96 2.14 9.24
N ASN A 32 25.18 1.41 8.42
CA ASN A 32 24.85 1.92 7.08
C ASN A 32 23.82 3.06 7.13
N GLU A 33 22.88 3.07 8.07
CA GLU A 33 21.93 4.18 8.23
C GLU A 33 22.67 5.49 8.59
N ALA A 34 23.65 5.43 9.49
CA ALA A 34 24.47 6.58 9.84
C ALA A 34 25.24 7.16 8.64
N GLN A 35 25.58 6.32 7.66
CA GLN A 35 26.30 6.71 6.44
C GLN A 35 25.35 7.11 5.29
N SER A 36 24.05 6.83 5.40
CA SER A 36 23.01 7.15 4.41
C SER A 36 22.49 8.59 4.48
N ASN A 37 22.96 9.40 5.43
CA ASN A 37 22.49 10.78 5.63
C ASN A 37 23.03 11.79 4.57
N PHE A 38 23.90 11.37 3.64
CA PHE A 38 24.48 12.27 2.64
C PHE A 38 23.80 12.20 1.27
N THR A 39 23.06 11.13 0.96
CA THR A 39 22.45 10.94 -0.38
C THR A 39 20.98 11.35 -0.44
N VAL A 40 20.30 11.51 0.70
CA VAL A 40 18.90 11.96 0.79
C VAL A 40 18.79 13.50 0.90
N ALA A 41 19.91 14.23 0.77
CA ALA A 41 19.90 15.70 0.75
C ALA A 41 19.65 16.28 -0.66
N GLN A 42 19.62 15.45 -1.70
CA GLN A 42 18.98 15.84 -2.96
C GLN A 42 17.52 15.46 -2.85
N GLU A 43 16.76 16.27 -2.10
CA GLU A 43 15.33 16.35 -2.36
C GLU A 43 15.22 16.80 -3.83
N ASP A 44 15.03 15.86 -4.74
CA ASP A 44 14.50 16.19 -6.06
C ASP A 44 13.19 16.95 -5.75
N GLN A 45 13.27 18.28 -5.82
CA GLN A 45 12.10 19.14 -5.77
C GLN A 45 11.35 18.89 -7.06
N TYR A 46 10.59 17.79 -7.08
CA TYR A 46 9.68 17.50 -8.15
C TYR A 46 8.74 18.69 -8.24
N PRO A 47 8.61 19.31 -9.43
CA PRO A 47 7.62 20.37 -9.60
C PRO A 47 6.26 19.81 -9.17
N ALA A 48 5.46 20.64 -8.51
CA ALA A 48 4.10 20.27 -8.14
C ALA A 48 3.42 19.69 -9.40
N ALA A 49 2.92 18.46 -9.29
CA ALA A 49 2.22 17.84 -10.39
C ALA A 49 1.12 18.81 -10.86
N PRO A 50 0.94 19.01 -12.19
CA PRO A 50 -0.15 19.84 -12.67
C PRO A 50 -1.44 19.34 -12.02
N GLU A 51 -2.29 20.25 -11.56
CA GLU A 51 -3.60 19.88 -11.04
C GLU A 51 -4.28 19.06 -12.12
N ALA A 52 -4.40 17.75 -11.88
CA ALA A 52 -5.03 16.83 -12.79
C ALA A 52 -6.53 17.09 -12.73
N ASP A 53 -6.99 18.14 -13.40
CA ASP A 53 -8.37 18.26 -13.78
C ASP A 53 -8.59 17.30 -14.96
N GLU A 54 -8.69 16.01 -14.64
CA GLU A 54 -9.16 15.01 -15.58
C GLU A 54 -10.65 15.22 -15.93
N GLY A 55 -11.29 16.27 -15.37
CA GLY A 55 -12.66 16.63 -15.63
C GLY A 55 -13.63 15.48 -15.36
N ILE A 56 -14.90 15.70 -15.67
CA ILE A 56 -15.82 14.59 -15.84
C ILE A 56 -15.52 13.99 -17.22
N PRO A 57 -15.25 12.68 -17.34
CA PRO A 57 -14.91 12.06 -18.62
C PRO A 57 -15.97 12.41 -19.67
N ARG A 58 -15.51 13.05 -20.75
CA ARG A 58 -16.37 13.56 -21.85
C ARG A 58 -16.76 12.47 -22.83
N THR A 59 -16.29 11.24 -22.63
CA THR A 59 -16.56 10.06 -23.45
C THR A 59 -16.75 8.83 -22.57
N CYS A 60 -17.77 8.04 -22.85
CA CYS A 60 -17.96 6.74 -22.20
C CYS A 60 -16.94 5.73 -22.73
N TYR A 61 -16.60 4.70 -21.95
CA TYR A 61 -15.75 3.59 -22.38
C TYR A 61 -16.26 2.86 -23.63
N CYS A 62 -17.56 2.93 -23.93
CA CYS A 62 -18.13 2.38 -25.17
C CYS A 62 -18.09 3.34 -26.37
N GLY A 63 -17.49 4.53 -26.23
CA GLY A 63 -17.37 5.55 -27.27
C GLY A 63 -18.59 6.46 -27.44
N SER A 64 -19.65 6.29 -26.65
CA SER A 64 -20.81 7.20 -26.67
C SER A 64 -20.52 8.50 -25.92
N GLU A 65 -21.23 9.57 -26.30
CA GLU A 65 -21.25 10.80 -25.51
C GLU A 65 -21.93 10.53 -24.15
N PRO A 66 -21.39 11.05 -23.04
CA PRO A 66 -21.97 10.87 -21.72
C PRO A 66 -23.29 11.65 -21.63
N VAL A 67 -24.36 10.97 -21.25
CA VAL A 67 -25.65 11.59 -20.97
C VAL A 67 -25.58 12.17 -19.56
N VAL A 68 -25.60 13.50 -19.45
CA VAL A 68 -25.70 14.17 -18.14
C VAL A 68 -27.17 14.24 -17.77
N GLU A 69 -27.57 13.51 -16.73
CA GLU A 69 -28.93 13.49 -16.23
C GLU A 69 -28.96 13.75 -14.72
N THR A 70 -30.00 14.44 -14.24
CA THR A 70 -30.21 14.71 -12.82
C THR A 70 -31.17 13.67 -12.26
N SER A 71 -30.76 12.94 -11.23
CA SER A 71 -31.69 12.07 -10.48
C SER A 71 -32.27 12.83 -9.30
N TYR A 72 -33.59 12.73 -9.13
CA TYR A 72 -34.29 13.25 -7.95
C TYR A 72 -34.96 12.08 -7.23
N THR A 73 -34.49 11.78 -6.02
CA THR A 73 -35.17 10.85 -5.12
C THR A 73 -35.96 11.65 -4.09
N PRO A 74 -37.30 11.54 -4.06
CA PRO A 74 -38.12 12.14 -3.02
C PRO A 74 -37.64 11.66 -1.64
N LYS A 75 -37.52 12.59 -0.68
CA LYS A 75 -37.12 12.26 0.69
C LYS A 75 -38.24 11.60 1.50
N ASP A 76 -39.48 11.65 1.00
CA ASP A 76 -40.65 11.10 1.68
C ASP A 76 -41.18 9.87 0.92
N PRO A 77 -41.19 8.67 1.55
CA PRO A 77 -41.76 7.46 0.96
C PRO A 77 -43.31 7.41 0.99
N ARG A 78 -44.00 8.51 1.29
CA ARG A 78 -45.47 8.55 1.47
C ARG A 78 -46.25 9.35 0.42
N VAL A 79 -45.71 9.56 -0.77
CA VAL A 79 -46.54 9.82 -1.97
C VAL A 79 -46.66 8.54 -2.77
#